data_AF-A0A7U9N7W5-F1
#
_entry.id   AF-A0A7U9N7W5-F1
#
_cell.length_a   1.000
_cell.length_b   1.000
_cell.length_c   1.000
_cell.angle_alpha   90.00
_cell.angle_beta   90.00
_cell.angle_gamma   90.00
#
_symmetry.space_group_name_H-M   'P 1'
#
loop_
_entity.id
_entity.type
_entity.pdbx_description
1 polymer ?
#
loop_
_entity_poly.entity_id
_entity_poly.type
_entity_poly.pdbx_seq_one_letter_code
_entity_poly.pdbx_strand_id
1 'polypeptide(L)' 'MGKMFFDYDNGGFGFSISNNMGMDSDGNMMMRMSDNMAMDMDSGDIHMISSWSEDEDNE' A
#
# COMPACT_ATOMS: atom_id res chain seq x y z
N MET A 1 -4.99 4.13 -13.29
CA MET A 1 -5.61 3.15 -12.38
C MET A 1 -4.68 3.05 -11.19
N GLY A 2 -5.19 2.98 -9.96
CA GLY A 2 -4.32 2.87 -8.79
C GLY A 2 -3.42 1.63 -8.87
N LYS A 3 -2.17 1.75 -8.44
CA LYS A 3 -1.21 0.65 -8.39
C LYS A 3 -1.62 -0.36 -7.33
N MET A 4 -1.57 -1.64 -7.67
CA MET A 4 -1.86 -2.71 -6.73
C MET A 4 -0.57 -3.16 -6.05
N PHE A 5 -0.63 -3.42 -4.74
CA PHE A 5 0.45 -4.01 -3.96
C PHE A 5 -0.10 -5.20 -3.17
N PHE A 6 0.77 -6.14 -2.84
CA PHE A 6 0.46 -7.32 -2.04
C PHE A 6 0.96 -7.12 -0.60
N ASP A 7 0.18 -7.55 0.38
CA ASP A 7 0.53 -7.53 1.78
C ASP A 7 1.00 -8.93 2.22
N TYR A 8 2.26 -9.02 2.66
CA TYR A 8 2.88 -10.27 3.07
C TYR A 8 2.44 -10.75 4.45
N ASP A 9 1.89 -9.88 5.28
CA ASP A 9 1.53 -10.20 6.67
C ASP A 9 0.14 -10.86 6.74
N ASN A 10 -0.82 -10.39 5.95
CA ASN A 10 -2.18 -10.95 5.88
C ASN A 10 -2.50 -11.70 4.58
N GLY A 11 -1.65 -11.61 3.55
CA GLY A 11 -1.87 -12.25 2.25
C GLY A 11 -2.92 -11.57 1.38
N GLY A 12 -3.27 -10.31 1.68
CA GLY A 12 -4.23 -9.49 0.95
C GLY A 12 -3.60 -8.64 -0.15
N PHE A 13 -4.44 -7.92 -0.87
CA PHE A 13 -4.00 -6.91 -1.84
C PHE A 13 -4.51 -5.54 -1.42
N GLY A 14 -3.68 -4.52 -1.61
CA GLY A 14 -4.09 -3.13 -1.52
C GLY A 14 -3.95 -2.41 -2.85
N PHE A 15 -4.63 -1.27 -2.94
CA PHE A 15 -4.61 -0.40 -4.09
C PHE A 15 -4.27 1.02 -3.68
N SER A 16 -3.38 1.67 -4.42
CA SER A 16 -3.03 3.06 -4.19
C SER A 16 -4.19 3.96 -4.60
N ILE A 17 -4.61 4.85 -3.70
CA ILE A 17 -5.56 5.93 -3.96
C ILE A 17 -4.81 7.21 -4.37
N SER A 18 -3.61 7.42 -3.80
CA SER A 18 -2.66 8.48 -4.12
C SER A 18 -1.21 8.01 -3.94
N ASN A 19 -0.22 8.88 -4.17
CA ASN A 19 1.21 8.55 -4.07
C ASN A 19 1.62 7.93 -2.72
N ASN A 20 0.99 8.36 -1.62
CA ASN A 20 1.32 7.91 -0.26
C ASN A 20 0.13 7.32 0.49
N MET A 21 -1.03 7.17 -0.15
CA MET A 21 -2.24 6.67 0.49
C MET A 21 -2.88 5.58 -0.36
N GLY A 22 -3.31 4.52 0.29
CA GLY A 22 -3.93 3.35 -0.33
C GLY A 22 -5.00 2.79 0.57
N MET A 23 -5.64 1.74 0.10
CA MET A 23 -6.61 0.98 0.87
C MET A 23 -6.38 -0.51 0.60
N ASP A 24 -6.47 -1.32 1.63
CA ASP A 24 -6.38 -2.77 1.49
C ASP A 24 -7.70 -3.38 0.98
N SER A 25 -7.72 -4.70 0.78
CA SER A 25 -8.91 -5.42 0.31
C SER A 25 -10.04 -5.46 1.34
N ASP A 26 -9.74 -5.20 2.61
CA ASP A 26 -10.70 -5.21 3.72
C ASP A 26 -11.32 -3.82 3.95
N GLY A 27 -10.76 -2.78 3.31
CA GLY A 27 -11.24 -1.41 3.36
C GLY A 27 -10.52 -0.52 4.37
N ASN A 28 -9.41 -0.98 4.97
CA ASN A 28 -8.61 -0.17 5.88
C ASN A 28 -7.73 0.78 5.08
N MET A 29 -7.53 1.99 5.63
CA MET A 29 -6.71 3.01 4.99
C MET A 29 -5.23 2.77 5.32
N MET A 30 -4.40 2.75 4.29
CA MET A 30 -2.97 2.51 4.41
C MET A 30 -2.18 3.76 4.01
N MET A 31 -1.10 4.05 4.73
CA MET A 31 -0.12 5.08 4.39
C MET A 31 1.18 4.44 3.95
N ARG A 32 1.71 4.82 2.79
CA ARG A 32 3.02 4.36 2.33
C ARG A 32 4.12 4.97 3.19
N MET A 33 4.96 4.12 3.78
CA MET A 33 6.14 4.53 4.55
C MET A 33 7.43 4.39 3.73
N SER A 34 7.48 3.39 2.84
CA SER A 34 8.57 3.16 1.90
C SER A 34 8.06 2.36 0.70
N ASP A 35 8.95 1.97 -0.21
CA ASP A 35 8.57 1.11 -1.34
C ASP A 35 7.99 -0.24 -0.91
N ASN A 36 8.35 -0.75 0.27
CA ASN A 36 7.98 -2.09 0.73
C ASN A 36 7.33 -2.10 2.13
N MET A 37 6.97 -0.92 2.65
CA MET A 37 6.30 -0.81 3.94
C MET A 37 5.12 0.16 3.84
N ALA A 38 4.00 -0.27 4.40
CA ALA A 38 2.82 0.54 4.61
C ALA A 38 2.41 0.52 6.08
N MET A 39 1.72 1.56 6.53
CA MET A 39 1.15 1.64 7.87
C MET A 39 -0.36 1.65 7.77
N ASP A 40 -1.02 0.78 8.52
CA ASP A 40 -2.46 0.84 8.73
C ASP A 40 -2.79 2.07 9.59
N MET A 41 -3.67 2.92 9.10
CA MET A 41 -4.07 4.16 9.78
C MET A 41 -5.08 3.94 10.91
N ASP A 42 -5.75 2.78 10.93
CA ASP A 42 -6.73 2.43 11.96
C ASP A 42 -6.04 1.78 13.18
N SER A 43 -5.11 0.84 12.94
CA SER A 43 -4.34 0.16 14.01
C SER A 43 -3.01 0.83 14.35
N GLY A 44 -2.36 1.49 13.39
CA GLY A 44 -0.98 1.98 13.50
C GLY A 44 0.10 0.93 13.23
N ASP A 45 -0.28 -0.29 12.84
CA ASP A 45 0.67 -1.37 12.55
C ASP A 45 1.39 -1.14 11.23
N ILE A 46 2.62 -1.64 11.12
CA ILE A 46 3.44 -1.55 9.91
C ILE A 46 3.42 -2.91 9.21
N HIS A 47 3.00 -2.90 7.96
CA HIS A 47 2.85 -4.06 7.11
C HIS A 47 4.00 -4.14 6.11
N MET A 48 4.57 -5.33 5.95
CA MET A 48 5.49 -5.61 4.85
C MET A 48 4.71 -5.87 3.57
N ILE A 49 5.00 -5.10 2.54
CA ILE A 49 4.27 -5.16 1.28
C ILE A 49 5.21 -5.37 0.08
N SER A 50 4.66 -5.86 -1.03
CA SER A 50 5.34 -5.79 -2.32
C SER A 50 5.59 -4.34 -2.70
N SER A 51 6.43 -4.11 -3.71
CA SER A 51 6.72 -2.77 -4.22
C SER A 51 5.44 -1.95 -4.45
N TRP A 52 5.23 -0.94 -3.60
CA TRP A 52 4.29 0.15 -3.78
C TRP A 52 5.09 1.36 -4.27
N SER A 53 5.78 1.21 -5.40
CA SER A 53 6.51 2.33 -5.99
C SER A 53 5.53 3.34 -6.60
N GLU A 54 5.81 4.62 -6.46
CA GLU A 54 5.21 5.62 -7.34
C GLU A 54 5.55 5.24 -8.79
N ASP A 55 4.57 5.20 -9.67
CA ASP A 55 4.83 4.95 -11.08
C ASP A 55 5.75 6.07 -11.59
N GLU A 56 6.95 5.72 -12.04
CA GLU A 56 7.67 6.52 -13.02
C GLU A 56 6.91 6.38 -14.34
N ASP A 57 5.79 7.09 -14.49
CA ASP A 57 5.12 7.33 -15.78
C ASP A 57 6.02 8.26 -16.63
N ASN A 58 7.27 7.87 -16.87
CA ASN A 58 8.26 8.64 -17.63
C ASN A 58 8.95 7.76 -18.66
N GLU A 59 8.16 7.19 -19.59
CA GLU A 59 8.61 6.73 -20.93
C GLU A 59 7.64 7.22 -22.02
#